data_AF-A0A0K1E2N5-F1
#
_entry.id   AF-A0A0K1E2N5-F1
#
_cell.length_a   1.000
_cell.length_b   1.000
_cell.length_c   1.000
_cell.angle_alpha   90.00
_cell.angle_beta   90.00
_cell.angle_gamma   90.00
#
_symmetry.space_group_name_H-M   'P 1'
#
loop_
_entity.id
_entity.type
_entity.pdbx_description
1 polymer ?
#
loop_
_entity_poly.entity_id
_entity_poly.type
_entity_poly.pdbx_seq_one_letter_code
_entity_poly.pdbx_strand_id
1 'polypeptide(L)' 'MNEKKRQNIEENLQKLPVEYTEEEGEIVVRVGKGRRLPESQFRATINELKKMGFKFDPDTKTWRKRS' A
#
# COMPACT_ATOMS: atom_id res chain seq x y z
N MET A 1 -2.63 -5.34 -16.21
CA MET A 1 -3.59 -4.50 -15.46
C MET A 1 -3.85 -3.23 -16.24
N ASN A 2 -5.09 -2.72 -16.32
CA ASN A 2 -5.37 -1.46 -17.03
C ASN A 2 -4.58 -0.29 -16.40
N GLU A 3 -3.87 0.50 -17.21
CA GLU A 3 -3.14 1.72 -16.77
C GLU A 3 -4.00 2.65 -15.90
N LYS A 4 -5.29 2.82 -16.24
CA LYS A 4 -6.23 3.61 -15.43
C LYS A 4 -6.39 3.11 -13.99
N LYS A 5 -6.31 1.79 -13.76
CA LYS A 5 -6.39 1.23 -12.40
C LYS A 5 -5.10 1.43 -11.62
N ARG A 6 -3.94 1.41 -12.29
CA ARG A 6 -2.63 1.68 -11.66
C ARG A 6 -2.56 3.13 -11.18
N GLN A 7 -2.88 4.10 -12.06
CA GLN A 7 -2.87 5.53 -11.72
C GLN A 7 -3.73 5.85 -10.49
N ASN A 8 -4.97 5.33 -10.44
CA ASN A 8 -5.85 5.55 -9.30
C ASN A 8 -5.29 4.96 -7.99
N ILE A 9 -4.56 3.85 -8.05
CA ILE A 9 -3.92 3.26 -6.86
C ILE A 9 -2.81 4.16 -6.37
N GLU A 10 -1.92 4.59 -7.26
CA GLU A 10 -0.79 5.46 -6.92
C GLU A 10 -1.26 6.81 -6.33
N GLU A 11 -2.29 7.43 -6.93
CA GLU A 11 -2.90 8.66 -6.40
C GLU A 11 -3.46 8.46 -4.98
N ASN A 12 -4.06 7.31 -4.70
CA ASN A 12 -4.56 7.01 -3.35
C ASN A 12 -3.42 6.71 -2.37
N LEU A 13 -2.37 5.98 -2.80
CA LEU A 13 -1.20 5.70 -1.98
C LEU A 13 -0.48 6.99 -1.57
N GLN A 14 -0.37 7.97 -2.47
CA GLN A 14 0.22 9.28 -2.17
C GLN A 14 -0.53 10.05 -1.07
N LYS A 15 -1.85 9.85 -0.95
CA LYS A 15 -2.69 10.45 0.10
C LYS A 15 -2.60 9.72 1.43
N LEU A 16 -2.11 8.49 1.44
CA LEU A 16 -1.99 7.66 2.63
C LEU A 16 -0.61 7.83 3.29
N PRO A 17 -0.49 7.59 4.60
CA PRO A 17 0.78 7.61 5.32
C PRO A 17 1.60 6.34 5.06
N VAL A 18 1.85 6.05 3.78
CA VAL A 18 2.55 4.86 3.31
C VAL A 18 3.77 5.23 2.47
N GLU A 19 4.79 4.40 2.53
CA GLU A 19 5.86 4.38 1.53
C GLU A 19 5.53 3.26 0.56
N TYR A 20 5.69 3.50 -0.74
CA TYR A 20 5.58 2.43 -1.73
C TYR A 20 6.80 2.42 -2.64
N THR A 21 7.19 1.23 -3.07
CA THR A 21 8.28 0.95 -4.00
C THR A 21 7.78 -0.02 -5.05
N GLU A 22 8.36 0.05 -6.25
CA GLU A 22 8.12 -0.94 -7.29
C GLU A 22 9.29 -1.93 -7.32
N GLU A 23 9.02 -3.20 -7.06
CA GLU A 23 10.01 -4.28 -7.06
C GLU A 23 9.55 -5.36 -8.04
N GLU A 24 10.36 -5.67 -9.05
CA GLU A 24 10.09 -6.74 -10.02
C GLU A 24 8.70 -6.66 -10.71
N GLY A 25 8.15 -5.44 -10.86
CA GLY A 25 6.83 -5.20 -11.44
C GLY A 25 5.67 -5.39 -10.45
N GLU A 26 5.96 -5.49 -9.15
CA GLU A 26 4.99 -5.47 -8.06
C GLU A 26 5.09 -4.17 -7.26
N ILE A 27 3.94 -3.65 -6.83
CA ILE A 27 3.89 -2.50 -5.93
C ILE A 27 3.98 -3.03 -4.50
N VAL A 28 5.05 -2.66 -3.80
CA VAL A 28 5.32 -3.00 -2.41
C VAL A 28 5.07 -1.77 -1.54
N VAL A 29 4.21 -1.88 -0.54
CA VAL A 29 3.77 -0.77 0.30
C VAL A 29 4.08 -1.03 1.77
N ARG A 30 4.69 -0.06 2.45
CA ARG A 30 4.99 -0.05 3.88
C ARG A 30 4.16 1.01 4.57
N VAL A 31 3.39 0.60 5.58
CA VAL A 31 2.54 1.52 6.35
C VAL A 31 3.34 2.18 7.45
N GLY A 32 3.25 3.51 7.55
CA GLY A 32 3.81 4.29 8.65
C GLY A 32 5.07 5.08 8.35
N LYS A 33 5.66 4.98 7.16
CA LYS A 33 6.86 5.73 6.75
C LYS A 33 8.02 5.67 7.77
N GLY A 34 8.24 4.51 8.40
CA GLY A 34 9.21 4.34 9.49
C GLY A 34 8.83 4.99 10.84
N ARG A 35 7.60 5.48 10.98
CA ARG A 35 7.03 6.07 12.21
C ARG A 35 5.85 5.26 12.73
N ARG A 36 5.61 5.34 14.03
CA ARG A 36 4.43 4.73 14.65
C ARG A 36 3.21 5.60 14.37
N LEU A 37 2.31 5.11 13.51
CA LEU A 37 1.03 5.78 13.28
C LEU A 37 0.08 5.56 14.44
N PRO A 38 -0.85 6.51 14.69
CA PRO A 38 -2.02 6.26 15.53
C PRO A 38 -2.76 5.01 15.05
N GLU A 39 -3.27 4.20 15.98
CA GLU A 39 -3.92 2.94 15.66
C GLU A 39 -5.11 3.11 14.70
N SER A 40 -5.89 4.18 14.87
CA SER A 40 -7.01 4.53 13.99
C SER A 40 -6.53 4.75 12.55
N GLN A 41 -5.46 5.52 12.36
CA GLN A 41 -4.90 5.83 11.05
C GLN A 41 -4.22 4.60 10.42
N PHE A 42 -3.55 3.78 11.24
CA PHE A 42 -2.99 2.51 10.79
C PHE A 42 -4.10 1.59 10.27
N ARG A 43 -5.13 1.33 11.07
CA ARG A 43 -6.27 0.49 10.68
C ARG A 43 -6.98 1.02 9.43
N ALA A 44 -7.18 2.33 9.32
CA ALA A 44 -7.77 2.96 8.14
C ALA A 44 -6.92 2.70 6.88
N THR A 45 -5.61 2.91 6.98
CA THR A 45 -4.66 2.68 5.87
C THR A 45 -4.67 1.21 5.43
N ILE A 46 -4.64 0.29 6.39
CA ILE A 46 -4.71 -1.16 6.14
C ILE A 46 -6.01 -1.53 5.42
N ASN A 47 -7.15 -0.96 5.82
CA ASN A 47 -8.43 -1.21 5.17
C ASN A 47 -8.46 -0.69 3.73
N GLU A 48 -7.90 0.50 3.47
CA GLU A 48 -7.80 1.05 2.12
C GLU A 48 -6.91 0.17 1.22
N LEU A 49 -5.76 -0.29 1.74
CA LEU A 49 -4.88 -1.22 1.01
C LEU A 49 -5.59 -2.53 0.65
N LYS A 50 -6.37 -3.10 1.59
CA LYS A 50 -7.21 -4.29 1.32
C LYS A 50 -8.24 -4.02 0.23
N LYS A 51 -8.95 -2.89 0.26
CA LYS A 51 -9.93 -2.51 -0.77
C LYS A 51 -9.29 -2.34 -2.15
N MET A 52 -8.06 -1.82 -2.18
CA MET A 52 -7.28 -1.69 -3.40
C MET A 52 -6.74 -3.04 -3.90
N GLY A 53 -6.86 -4.12 -3.12
CA GLY A 53 -6.43 -5.46 -3.50
C GLY A 53 -4.94 -5.73 -3.23
N PHE A 54 -4.31 -4.95 -2.36
CA PHE A 54 -3.01 -5.33 -1.82
C PHE A 54 -3.15 -6.50 -0.85
N LYS A 55 -2.16 -7.38 -0.85
CA LYS A 55 -2.05 -8.51 0.07
C LYS A 55 -0.93 -8.23 1.07
N PHE A 56 -1.20 -8.50 2.34
CA PHE A 56 -0.17 -8.40 3.36
C PHE A 56 0.78 -9.58 3.27
N ASP A 57 2.07 -9.28 3.19
CA ASP A 57 3.19 -10.20 3.24
C ASP A 57 3.75 -10.16 4.68
N PRO A 58 3.56 -11.22 5.48
CA PRO A 58 4.00 -11.26 6.87
C PRO A 58 5.52 -11.36 7.01
N ASP A 59 6.22 -11.90 6.02
CA ASP A 59 7.66 -12.12 6.04
C ASP A 59 8.40 -10.78 5.96
N THR A 60 7.94 -9.93 5.04
CA THR A 60 8.53 -8.59 4.82
C THR A 60 7.79 -7.48 5.57
N LYS A 61 6.66 -7.80 6.20
CA LYS A 61 5.72 -6.83 6.83
C LYS A 61 5.30 -5.73 5.86
N THR A 62 5.12 -6.08 4.58
CA THR A 62 4.73 -5.15 3.53
C THR A 62 3.40 -5.56 2.89
N TRP A 63 2.82 -4.64 2.12
CA TRP A 63 1.60 -4.86 1.36
C TRP A 63 1.96 -4.92 -0.11
N ARG A 64 1.78 -6.08 -0.73
CA ARG A 64 2.20 -6.34 -2.10
C ARG A 64 1.00 -6.46 -3.02
N LYS A 65 1.13 -5.90 -4.21
CA LYS A 65 0.14 -6.07 -5.27
C LYS A 65 0.84 -6.28 -6.59
N ARG A 66 0.53 -7.41 -7.22
CA ARG A 66 0.94 -7.68 -8.59
C ARG A 66 0.25 -6.70 -9.53
N SER A 67 1.07 -5.98 -10.27
CA SER A 67 0.65 -4.94 -11.22
C SER A 67 0.19 -5.55 -12.55
#